data_AF-A0A971CUX2-F1
#
_entry.id   AF-A0A971CUX2-F1
#
_cell.length_a   1.000
_cell.length_b   1.000
_cell.length_c   1.000
_cell.angle_alpha   90.00
_cell.angle_beta   90.00
_cell.angle_gamma   90.00
#
_symmetry.space_group_name_H-M   'P 1'
#
loop_
_entity.id
_entity.type
_entity.pdbx_description
1 polymer ?
#
loop_
_entity_poly.entity_id
_entity_poly.type
_entity_poly.pdbx_seq_one_letter_code
_entity_poly.pdbx_strand_id
1 'polypeptide(L)'
;MESSQIDERSSRTEQEHECDERESDVARLVPVTESIRYRRRAQSAEKSAQEMAERLATAHEQLAQMTDDLEALRLDRTLTDRLLAAGVTDLESAMLLARSRMEGNDAPDVEALVASLKAEKRHLFGRAPESVTSRKTSGVRDR
;
A
#
# COMPACT_ATOMS: atom_id res chain seq x y z
N MET A 1 -47.36 -68.07 19.77
CA MET A 1 -47.39 -66.84 20.61
C MET A 1 -45.96 -66.30 20.57
N GLU A 2 -45.59 -65.13 20.09
CA GLU A 2 -46.24 -63.99 19.44
C GLU A 2 -45.12 -63.40 18.56
N SER A 3 -45.24 -63.51 17.24
CA SER A 3 -44.35 -62.86 16.27
C SER A 3 -45.19 -61.82 15.52
N SER A 4 -45.53 -60.73 16.21
CA SER A 4 -46.28 -59.60 15.63
C SER A 4 -45.86 -58.32 16.32
N GLN A 5 -44.70 -57.77 15.95
CA GLN A 5 -44.30 -56.43 16.38
C GLN A 5 -43.18 -55.82 15.51
N ILE A 6 -43.26 -55.91 14.18
CA ILE A 6 -42.33 -55.18 13.29
C ILE A 6 -43.03 -54.43 12.14
N ASP A 7 -44.31 -54.69 11.82
CA ASP A 7 -44.96 -54.11 10.63
C ASP A 7 -45.69 -52.77 10.80
N GLU A 8 -45.39 -51.98 11.84
CA GLU A 8 -46.00 -50.64 12.00
C GLU A 8 -45.01 -49.46 11.93
N ARG A 9 -43.70 -49.72 11.78
CA ARG A 9 -42.72 -48.64 11.60
C ARG A 9 -42.40 -48.34 10.14
N SER A 10 -42.69 -49.24 9.22
CA SER A 10 -42.35 -49.07 7.80
C SER A 10 -43.36 -48.24 7.00
N SER A 11 -44.59 -48.09 7.50
CA SER A 11 -45.66 -47.33 6.84
C SER A 11 -45.75 -45.86 7.29
N ARG A 12 -45.01 -45.46 8.33
CA ARG A 12 -45.06 -44.08 8.85
C ARG A 12 -44.08 -43.13 8.15
N THR A 13 -42.98 -43.64 7.63
CA THR A 13 -41.96 -42.84 6.92
C THR A 13 -42.27 -42.57 5.45
N GLU A 14 -43.21 -43.30 4.84
CA GLU A 14 -43.62 -43.06 3.45
C GLU A 14 -44.79 -42.06 3.33
N GLN A 15 -45.46 -41.74 4.44
CA GLN A 15 -46.58 -40.78 4.47
C GLN A 15 -46.15 -39.36 4.90
N GLU A 16 -44.86 -39.11 5.12
CA GLU A 16 -44.33 -37.78 5.46
C GLU A 16 -43.65 -37.08 4.26
N HIS A 17 -43.52 -37.74 3.10
CA HIS A 17 -42.92 -37.14 1.90
C HIS A 17 -43.89 -36.62 0.85
N GLU A 18 -45.19 -36.96 0.90
CA GLU A 18 -46.16 -36.46 -0.09
C GLU A 18 -46.79 -35.10 0.29
N CYS A 19 -46.72 -34.69 1.57
CA CYS A 19 -47.25 -33.40 2.01
C CYS A 19 -46.24 -32.25 1.91
N ASP A 20 -44.93 -32.55 1.95
CA ASP A 20 -43.87 -31.53 1.95
C ASP A 20 -43.57 -31.00 0.53
N GLU A 21 -43.75 -31.82 -0.51
CA GLU A 21 -43.54 -31.37 -1.90
C GLU A 21 -44.62 -30.37 -2.36
N ARG A 22 -45.88 -30.60 -1.97
CA ARG A 22 -47.01 -29.70 -2.30
C ARG A 22 -46.96 -28.40 -1.51
N GLU A 23 -46.53 -28.43 -0.26
CA GLU A 23 -46.31 -27.23 0.54
C GLU A 23 -45.10 -26.44 0.03
N SER A 24 -44.07 -27.12 -0.48
CA SER A 24 -42.92 -26.49 -1.16
C SER A 24 -43.32 -25.80 -2.47
N ASP A 25 -44.25 -26.34 -3.26
CA ASP A 25 -44.68 -25.73 -4.51
C ASP A 25 -45.62 -24.53 -4.30
N VAL A 26 -46.41 -24.52 -3.23
CA VAL A 26 -47.21 -23.35 -2.81
C VAL A 26 -46.32 -22.28 -2.15
N ALA A 27 -45.28 -22.68 -1.42
CA ALA A 27 -44.26 -21.77 -0.88
C ALA A 27 -43.32 -21.19 -1.96
N ARG A 28 -43.15 -21.88 -3.10
CA ARG A 28 -42.36 -21.41 -4.26
C ARG A 28 -43.13 -20.47 -5.18
N LEU A 29 -44.47 -20.50 -5.16
CA LEU A 29 -45.31 -19.57 -5.92
C LEU A 29 -45.39 -18.21 -5.22
N VAL A 30 -44.23 -17.55 -5.08
CA VAL A 30 -44.16 -16.14 -4.71
C VAL A 30 -44.92 -15.36 -5.80
N PRO A 31 -45.96 -14.59 -5.44
CA PRO A 31 -46.70 -13.77 -6.39
C PRO A 31 -45.71 -12.97 -7.25
N VAL A 32 -45.98 -12.86 -8.55
CA VAL A 32 -45.05 -12.22 -9.51
C VAL A 32 -44.62 -10.82 -9.05
N THR A 33 -45.47 -10.11 -8.30
CA THR A 33 -45.18 -8.82 -7.68
C THR A 33 -44.10 -8.89 -6.59
N GLU A 34 -44.07 -9.95 -5.78
CA GLU A 34 -43.08 -10.18 -4.74
C GLU A 34 -41.75 -10.65 -5.32
N SER A 35 -41.76 -11.53 -6.32
CA SER A 35 -40.52 -11.96 -7.00
C SER A 35 -39.82 -10.78 -7.72
N ILE A 36 -40.59 -9.84 -8.27
CA ILE A 36 -40.07 -8.56 -8.80
C ILE A 36 -39.43 -7.71 -7.68
N ARG A 37 -40.06 -7.62 -6.50
CA ARG A 37 -39.51 -6.86 -5.37
C ARG A 37 -38.21 -7.46 -4.87
N TYR A 38 -38.14 -8.77 -4.70
CA TYR A 38 -36.92 -9.46 -4.28
C TYR A 38 -35.80 -9.30 -5.30
N ARG A 39 -36.10 -9.44 -6.60
CA ARG A 39 -35.13 -9.21 -7.67
C ARG A 39 -34.58 -7.78 -7.64
N ARG A 40 -35.45 -6.77 -7.52
CA ARG A 40 -35.01 -5.37 -7.42
C ARG A 40 -34.15 -5.12 -6.20
N ARG A 41 -34.50 -5.71 -5.04
CA ARG A 41 -33.70 -5.60 -3.82
C ARG A 41 -32.33 -6.26 -3.99
N ALA A 42 -32.26 -7.46 -4.56
CA ALA A 42 -31.01 -8.16 -4.84
C ALA A 42 -30.13 -7.35 -5.79
N GLN A 43 -30.68 -6.86 -6.90
CA GLN A 43 -29.96 -6.00 -7.86
C GLN A 43 -29.46 -4.70 -7.21
N SER A 44 -30.25 -4.08 -6.33
CA SER A 44 -29.80 -2.88 -5.61
C SER A 44 -28.68 -3.18 -4.62
N ALA A 45 -28.72 -4.34 -3.96
CA ALA A 45 -27.67 -4.78 -3.04
C ALA A 45 -26.40 -5.15 -3.80
N GLU A 46 -26.50 -5.85 -4.92
CA GLU A 46 -25.37 -6.15 -5.82
C GLU A 46 -24.72 -4.88 -6.34
N LYS A 47 -25.52 -3.90 -6.81
CA LYS A 47 -25.00 -2.62 -7.26
C LYS A 47 -24.28 -1.87 -6.14
N SER A 48 -24.89 -1.82 -4.94
CA SER A 48 -24.25 -1.17 -3.79
C SER A 48 -22.98 -1.91 -3.36
N ALA A 49 -22.95 -3.24 -3.42
CA ALA A 49 -21.76 -4.03 -3.10
C ALA A 49 -20.64 -3.77 -4.11
N GLN A 50 -20.98 -3.68 -5.40
CA GLN A 50 -20.03 -3.32 -6.45
C GLN A 50 -19.48 -1.90 -6.23
N GLU A 51 -20.33 -0.90 -5.99
CA GLU A 51 -19.90 0.48 -5.71
C GLU A 51 -18.96 0.55 -4.49
N MET A 52 -19.25 -0.21 -3.43
CA MET A 52 -18.39 -0.29 -2.25
C MET A 52 -17.06 -0.98 -2.55
N ALA A 53 -17.06 -2.05 -3.35
CA ALA A 53 -15.86 -2.75 -3.78
C ALA A 53 -14.95 -1.85 -4.63
N GLU A 54 -15.53 -1.08 -5.55
CA GLU A 54 -14.81 -0.09 -6.37
C GLU A 54 -14.19 1.00 -5.49
N ARG A 55 -14.96 1.56 -4.53
CA ARG A 55 -14.44 2.55 -3.57
C ARG A 55 -13.30 1.98 -2.74
N LEU A 56 -13.43 0.75 -2.26
CA LEU A 56 -12.40 0.08 -1.47
C LEU A 56 -11.13 -0.12 -2.30
N ALA A 57 -11.26 -0.56 -3.55
CA ALA A 57 -10.13 -0.72 -4.46
C ALA A 57 -9.41 0.62 -4.70
N THR A 58 -10.15 1.69 -5.00
CA THR A 58 -9.56 3.03 -5.18
C THR A 58 -8.89 3.55 -3.92
N ALA A 59 -9.46 3.30 -2.74
CA ALA A 59 -8.87 3.70 -1.47
C ALA A 59 -7.58 2.93 -1.17
N HIS A 60 -7.52 1.63 -1.50
CA HIS A 60 -6.28 0.86 -1.36
C HIS A 60 -5.18 1.30 -2.31
N GLU A 61 -5.52 1.63 -3.55
CA GLU A 61 -4.57 2.20 -4.51
C GLU A 61 -4.01 3.54 -4.00
N GLN A 62 -4.88 4.42 -3.49
CA GLN A 62 -4.45 5.68 -2.88
C GLN A 62 -3.56 5.47 -1.65
N LEU A 63 -3.90 4.50 -0.79
CA LEU A 63 -3.08 4.16 0.38
C LEU A 63 -1.71 3.62 -0.02
N ALA A 64 -1.64 2.76 -1.04
CA ALA A 64 -0.38 2.25 -1.57
C ALA A 64 0.49 3.41 -2.07
N GLN A 65 -0.06 4.27 -2.93
CA GLN A 65 0.65 5.43 -3.45
C GLN A 65 1.14 6.37 -2.33
N MET A 66 0.29 6.69 -1.36
CA MET A 66 0.67 7.54 -0.23
C MET A 66 1.75 6.89 0.65
N THR A 67 1.74 5.56 0.77
CA THR A 67 2.76 4.84 1.53
C THR A 67 4.11 4.93 0.81
N ASP A 68 4.13 4.68 -0.49
CA ASP A 68 5.33 4.80 -1.32
C ASP A 68 5.90 6.23 -1.29
N ASP A 69 5.03 7.24 -1.41
CA ASP A 69 5.42 8.65 -1.33
C ASP A 69 6.04 8.99 0.04
N LEU A 70 5.45 8.48 1.13
CA LEU A 70 5.97 8.69 2.48
C LEU A 70 7.32 7.99 2.69
N GLU A 71 7.51 6.81 2.13
CA GLU A 71 8.79 6.08 2.18
C GLU A 71 9.87 6.84 1.40
N ALA A 72 9.56 7.31 0.19
CA ALA A 72 10.46 8.13 -0.61
C ALA A 72 10.87 9.42 0.13
N LEU A 73 9.91 10.14 0.73
CA LEU A 73 10.18 11.36 1.50
C LEU A 73 11.03 11.10 2.76
N ARG A 74 10.80 9.99 3.46
CA ARG A 74 11.60 9.60 4.63
C ARG A 74 13.03 9.28 4.24
N LEU A 75 13.21 8.58 3.12
CA LEU A 75 14.50 8.26 2.56
C LEU A 75 15.26 9.52 2.14
N ASP A 76 14.60 10.44 1.46
CA ASP A 76 15.16 11.73 1.05
C ASP A 76 15.63 12.57 2.23
N ARG A 77 14.80 12.64 3.28
CA ARG A 77 15.14 13.33 4.52
C ARG A 77 16.37 12.69 5.18
N THR A 78 16.36 11.37 5.30
CA THR A 78 17.47 10.63 5.92
C THR A 78 18.77 10.85 5.14
N LEU A 79 18.72 10.77 3.81
CA LEU A 79 19.86 11.01 2.94
C LEU A 79 20.38 12.45 3.08
N THR A 80 19.48 13.44 3.10
CA THR A 80 19.83 14.85 3.30
C THR A 80 20.55 15.05 4.63
N ASP A 81 19.97 14.55 5.72
CA ASP A 81 20.54 14.68 7.07
C ASP A 81 21.94 14.05 7.13
N ARG A 82 22.14 12.90 6.48
CA ARG A 82 23.44 12.21 6.44
C ARG A 82 24.49 12.91 5.58
N LEU A 83 24.10 13.44 4.42
CA LEU A 83 24.99 14.22 3.56
C LEU A 83 25.43 15.52 4.24
N LEU A 84 24.50 16.22 4.90
CA LEU A 84 24.81 17.42 5.68
C LEU A 84 25.74 17.10 6.86
N ALA A 85 25.46 16.02 7.61
CA ALA A 85 26.34 15.57 8.70
C ALA A 85 27.73 15.17 8.20
N ALA A 86 27.85 14.67 6.97
CA ALA A 86 29.13 14.35 6.33
C ALA A 86 29.92 15.58 5.86
N GLY A 87 29.32 16.78 5.90
CA GLY A 87 29.95 18.04 5.52
C GLY A 87 29.96 18.29 4.02
N VAL A 88 28.85 17.98 3.33
CA VAL A 88 28.70 18.23 1.90
C VAL A 88 28.74 19.74 1.60
N THR A 89 29.46 20.14 0.55
CA THR A 89 29.50 21.53 0.05
C THR A 89 28.39 21.82 -0.93
N ASP A 90 28.11 20.86 -1.79
CA ASP A 90 27.07 20.90 -2.81
C ASP A 90 26.09 19.74 -2.57
N LEU A 91 25.02 20.06 -1.84
CA LEU A 91 23.97 19.11 -1.50
C LEU A 91 23.23 18.62 -2.74
N GLU A 92 22.98 19.48 -3.72
CA GLU A 92 22.17 19.14 -4.90
C GLU A 92 22.91 18.11 -5.77
N SER A 93 24.18 18.36 -6.07
CA SER A 93 25.00 17.41 -6.82
C SER A 93 25.17 16.08 -6.07
N ALA A 94 25.34 16.12 -4.75
CA ALA A 94 25.47 14.90 -3.95
C ALA A 94 24.15 14.11 -3.89
N MET A 95 23.00 14.78 -3.78
CA MET A 95 21.68 14.16 -3.83
C MET A 95 21.42 13.49 -5.18
N LEU A 96 21.76 14.16 -6.29
CA LEU A 96 21.60 13.59 -7.64
C LEU A 96 22.42 12.30 -7.80
N LEU A 97 23.69 12.32 -7.38
CA LEU A 97 24.57 11.16 -7.43
C LEU A 97 24.11 10.03 -6.52
N ALA A 98 23.62 10.37 -5.32
CA ALA A 98 23.08 9.40 -4.38
C ALA A 98 21.84 8.70 -4.95
N ARG A 99 20.86 9.46 -5.48
CA ARG A 99 19.66 8.90 -6.12
C ARG A 99 20.01 7.98 -7.29
N SER A 100 20.90 8.42 -8.17
CA SER A 100 21.36 7.61 -9.31
C SER A 100 21.99 6.27 -8.89
N ARG A 101 22.62 6.20 -7.71
CA ARG A 101 23.16 4.94 -7.15
C ARG A 101 22.10 4.08 -6.47
N MET A 102 21.01 4.69 -6.02
CA MET A 102 19.92 4.00 -5.33
C MET A 102 18.89 3.43 -6.30
N GLU A 103 18.80 3.94 -7.53
CA GLU A 103 17.92 3.45 -8.62
C GLU A 103 18.14 1.99 -9.09
N GLY A 104 18.98 1.21 -8.40
CA GLY A 104 19.15 -0.23 -8.64
C GLY A 104 19.36 -1.04 -7.36
N ASN A 105 19.05 -0.49 -6.19
CA ASN A 105 19.24 -1.14 -4.90
C ASN A 105 18.00 -0.95 -4.02
N ASP A 106 17.24 -2.02 -3.81
CA ASP A 106 15.95 -2.00 -3.10
C ASP A 106 16.07 -1.65 -1.60
N ALA A 107 17.28 -1.79 -1.01
CA ALA A 107 17.55 -1.44 0.39
C ALA A 107 18.94 -0.79 0.52
N PRO A 108 19.09 0.48 0.12
CA PRO A 108 20.39 1.13 0.12
C PRO A 108 20.78 1.50 1.55
N ASP A 109 21.92 0.96 2.00
CA ASP A 109 22.59 1.45 3.20
C ASP A 109 23.09 2.88 2.94
N VAL A 110 22.32 3.85 3.41
CA VAL A 110 22.59 5.29 3.26
C VAL A 110 23.96 5.65 3.84
N GLU A 111 24.39 5.01 4.93
CA GLU A 111 25.67 5.32 5.56
C GLU A 111 26.84 4.85 4.69
N ALA A 112 26.76 3.61 4.19
CA ALA A 112 27.75 3.08 3.26
C ALA A 112 27.79 3.88 1.94
N LEU A 113 26.63 4.31 1.44
CA LEU A 113 26.54 5.14 0.25
C LEU A 113 27.22 6.49 0.46
N VAL A 114 26.95 7.19 1.56
CA VAL A 114 27.59 8.46 1.89
C VAL A 114 29.11 8.29 2.07
N ALA A 115 29.54 7.21 2.72
CA ALA A 115 30.96 6.89 2.85
C ALA A 115 31.65 6.67 1.49
N SER A 116 31.00 5.95 0.57
CA SER A 116 31.51 5.74 -0.81
C SER A 116 31.61 7.06 -1.58
N LEU A 117 30.56 7.90 -1.51
CA LEU A 117 30.53 9.21 -2.15
C LEU A 117 31.63 10.13 -1.61
N LYS A 118 31.86 10.11 -0.29
CA LYS A 118 32.94 10.86 0.34
C LYS A 118 34.32 10.40 -0.10
N ALA A 119 34.52 9.10 -0.29
CA ALA A 119 35.79 8.53 -0.75
C ALA A 119 36.08 8.89 -2.23
N GLU A 120 35.08 8.75 -3.10
CA GLU A 120 35.23 8.92 -4.55
C GLU A 120 35.12 10.38 -5.02
N LYS A 121 34.24 11.17 -4.37
CA LYS A 121 33.89 12.53 -4.78
C LYS A 121 34.25 13.53 -3.70
N ARG A 122 35.51 13.48 -3.24
CA ARG A 122 36.05 14.35 -2.18
C ARG A 122 35.81 15.85 -2.39
N HIS A 123 35.68 16.32 -3.63
CA HIS A 123 35.39 17.75 -3.90
C HIS A 123 33.98 18.18 -3.48
N LEU A 124 33.04 17.23 -3.35
CA LEU A 124 31.69 17.49 -2.83
C LEU A 124 31.65 17.51 -1.31
N PHE A 125 32.71 17.08 -0.62
CA PHE A 125 32.76 16.93 0.83
C PHE A 125 33.98 17.64 1.40
N GLY A 126 33.75 18.69 2.17
CA GLY A 126 34.84 19.42 2.80
C GLY A 126 34.43 20.84 3.13
N ARG A 127 34.93 21.39 4.23
CA ARG A 127 34.77 22.82 4.47
C ARG A 127 35.48 23.56 3.32
N ALA A 128 34.78 24.46 2.63
CA ALA A 128 35.43 25.41 1.73
C ALA A 128 36.69 25.92 2.44
N PRO A 129 37.88 25.95 1.79
CA PRO A 129 39.07 26.46 2.45
C PRO A 129 38.68 27.83 2.99
N GLU A 130 38.78 28.02 4.31
CA GLU A 130 38.64 29.34 4.92
C GLU A 130 39.44 30.27 4.03
N SER A 131 38.73 31.19 3.37
CA SER A 131 39.33 32.11 2.43
C SER A 131 40.47 32.76 3.19
N VAL A 132 41.71 32.35 2.89
CA VAL A 132 42.91 32.90 3.49
C VAL A 132 42.84 34.36 3.12
N THR A 133 42.40 35.18 4.06
CA THR A 133 42.13 36.60 3.86
C THR A 133 43.36 37.17 3.18
N SER A 134 43.16 37.72 1.97
CA SER A 134 44.21 38.31 1.15
C SER A 134 45.23 39.03 2.01
N ARG A 135 46.49 38.58 1.98
CA ARG A 135 47.62 39.33 2.51
C ARG A 135 47.54 40.73 1.92
N LYS A 136 47.21 41.71 2.77
CA LYS A 136 47.37 43.13 2.47
C LYS A 136 48.85 43.36 2.16
N THR A 137 49.20 43.56 0.90
CA THR A 137 50.53 44.02 0.51
C THR A 137 50.60 45.52 0.83
N SER A 138 51.06 45.85 2.04
CA SER A 138 51.61 47.17 2.33
C SER A 138 52.93 47.33 1.58
N GLY A 139 52.92 48.04 0.45
CA GLY A 139 54.10 48.66 -0.16
C GLY A 139 53.89 50.18 -0.09
N VAL A 140 54.35 50.83 0.98
CA VAL A 140 55.58 51.63 1.05
C VAL A 140 55.53 52.87 0.14
N ARG A 141 55.43 54.04 0.79
CA ARG A 141 55.72 55.38 0.25
C ARG A 141 57.17 55.42 -0.24
N ASP A 142 57.40 56.10 -1.36
CA ASP A 142 58.59 56.95 -1.46
C ASP A 142 58.29 58.24 -2.23
N ARG A 143 59.08 59.27 -1.89
CA ARG A 143 58.87 60.71 -2.13
C ARG A 143 58.93 61.17 -3.59
#